data_AF-A0A4R2GJV3-F1
#
_entry.id   AF-A0A4R2GJV3-F1
#
_cell.length_a   1.000
_cell.length_b   1.000
_cell.length_c   1.000
_cell.angle_alpha   90.00
_cell.angle_beta   90.00
_cell.angle_gamma   90.00
#
_symmetry.space_group_name_H-M   'P 1'
#
loop_
_entity.id
_entity.type
_entity.pdbx_description
1 polymer ?
#
loop_
_entity_poly.entity_id
_entity_poly.type
_entity_poly.pdbx_seq_one_letter_code
_entity_poly.pdbx_strand_id
1 'polypeptide(L)'
;MIFAAGKGTRLKPYTNQCPKALVKVGELTMLEIALRKLSRIGIERVVINVHHYAEQIIKFLKDYPAGNMEILISDERELLLDTGGGLLNAQMLFDEEEPILIYNVDVLTNAPIEKLIEYHVENDNLVSMMIQKRDASRFLHFDDTLQLSGWSNPKTGETTTSITVAQTEKYGFNGIHIIEYEVLDLITKTGAFPIVPEYLELSKAFPVKGWDDWSGEWFDIGTPEKLEKVNEFIASLSKKQLEKFF
;
A
#
# COMPACT_ATOMS: atom_id res chain seq x y z
N MET A 1 -6.07 -5.00 3.45
CA MET A 1 -5.74 -4.00 4.50
C MET A 1 -5.44 -2.64 3.90
N ILE A 2 -5.98 -1.56 4.46
CA ILE A 2 -5.55 -0.18 4.16
C ILE A 2 -4.64 0.31 5.29
N PHE A 3 -3.42 0.73 4.95
CA PHE A 3 -2.51 1.35 5.92
C PHE A 3 -2.85 2.83 6.11
N ALA A 4 -3.45 3.17 7.26
CA ALA A 4 -3.91 4.51 7.64
C ALA A 4 -3.31 5.04 8.96
N ALA A 5 -2.46 4.26 9.66
CA ALA A 5 -1.89 4.62 10.96
C ALA A 5 -0.74 5.67 10.96
N GLY A 6 -0.37 6.24 9.80
CA GLY A 6 0.76 7.16 9.70
C GLY A 6 0.56 8.52 10.40
N LYS A 7 1.61 9.05 11.05
CA LYS A 7 1.58 10.38 11.72
C LYS A 7 1.41 11.59 10.78
N GLY A 8 1.61 11.40 9.47
CA GLY A 8 1.39 12.46 8.47
C GLY A 8 2.31 13.69 8.57
N THR A 9 3.39 13.64 9.35
CA THR A 9 4.19 14.83 9.72
C THR A 9 4.74 15.64 8.54
N ARG A 10 5.04 14.98 7.42
CA ARG A 10 5.53 15.60 6.18
C ARG A 10 4.44 16.34 5.40
N LEU A 11 3.17 16.13 5.72
CA LEU A 11 2.00 16.72 5.07
C LEU A 11 1.42 17.89 5.88
N LYS A 12 2.13 18.37 6.90
CA LYS A 12 1.74 19.61 7.60
C LYS A 12 1.72 20.80 6.61
N PRO A 13 0.78 21.75 6.76
CA PRO A 13 -0.16 21.90 7.87
C PRO A 13 -1.45 21.06 7.78
N TYR A 14 -1.70 20.35 6.67
CA TYR A 14 -2.95 19.62 6.44
C TYR A 14 -3.25 18.57 7.51
N THR A 15 -2.22 17.99 8.12
CA THR A 15 -2.36 16.99 9.19
C THR A 15 -2.19 17.54 10.60
N ASN A 16 -2.30 18.86 10.80
CA ASN A 16 -2.22 19.45 12.15
C ASN A 16 -3.46 19.13 13.01
N GLN A 17 -4.60 18.86 12.37
CA GLN A 17 -5.88 18.65 13.05
C GLN A 17 -6.64 17.41 12.54
N CYS A 18 -6.13 16.71 11.54
CA CYS A 18 -6.71 15.49 11.02
C CYS A 18 -5.63 14.45 10.65
N PRO A 19 -5.97 13.15 10.66
CA PRO A 19 -5.06 12.12 10.19
C PRO A 19 -4.84 12.24 8.68
N LYS A 20 -3.68 11.78 8.21
CA LYS A 20 -3.34 11.79 6.78
C LYS A 20 -4.42 11.15 5.90
N ALA A 21 -4.98 10.03 6.36
CA ALA A 21 -6.03 9.28 5.68
C ALA A 21 -7.28 10.12 5.38
N LEU A 22 -7.57 11.15 6.18
CA LEU A 22 -8.73 12.03 6.02
C LEU A 22 -8.40 13.36 5.32
N VAL A 23 -7.16 13.54 4.86
CA VAL A 23 -6.83 14.67 3.98
C VAL A 23 -7.52 14.48 2.64
N LYS A 24 -8.09 15.57 2.11
CA LYS A 24 -8.87 15.55 0.87
C LYS A 24 -7.99 15.63 -0.37
N VAL A 25 -8.42 14.93 -1.41
CA VAL A 25 -7.93 15.01 -2.77
C VAL A 25 -9.14 15.30 -3.66
N GLY A 26 -9.19 16.52 -4.21
CA GLY A 26 -10.44 17.09 -4.69
C GLY A 26 -11.48 17.12 -3.55
N GLU A 27 -12.64 16.50 -3.78
CA GLU A 27 -13.76 16.51 -2.82
C GLU A 27 -13.73 15.36 -1.81
N LEU A 28 -13.01 14.28 -2.12
CA LEU A 28 -13.01 13.03 -1.35
C LEU A 28 -11.77 12.90 -0.47
N THR A 29 -11.88 12.20 0.65
CA THR A 29 -10.69 11.88 1.45
C THR A 29 -9.85 10.78 0.80
N MET A 30 -8.55 10.73 1.08
CA MET A 30 -7.68 9.63 0.62
C MET A 30 -8.25 8.25 0.99
N LEU A 31 -8.76 8.11 2.22
CA LEU A 31 -9.40 6.89 2.70
C LEU A 31 -10.68 6.57 1.93
N GLU A 32 -11.52 7.57 1.66
CA GLU A 32 -12.73 7.38 0.86
C GLU A 32 -12.43 6.90 -0.56
N ILE A 33 -11.39 7.46 -1.18
CA ILE A 33 -10.95 7.06 -2.53
C ILE A 33 -10.51 5.59 -2.53
N ALA A 34 -9.71 5.18 -1.56
CA ALA A 34 -9.28 3.80 -1.42
C ALA A 34 -10.48 2.86 -1.23
N LEU A 35 -11.42 3.18 -0.32
CA LEU A 35 -12.60 2.37 -0.06
C LEU A 35 -13.51 2.22 -1.28
N ARG A 36 -13.77 3.31 -2.01
CA ARG A 36 -14.59 3.25 -3.24
C ARG A 36 -13.94 2.39 -4.32
N LYS A 37 -12.63 2.52 -4.50
CA LYS A 37 -11.86 1.67 -5.43
C LYS A 37 -11.94 0.20 -5.04
N LEU A 38 -11.72 -0.14 -3.77
CA LEU A 38 -11.80 -1.52 -3.29
C LEU A 38 -13.22 -2.10 -3.42
N SER A 39 -14.25 -1.29 -3.14
CA SER A 39 -15.65 -1.70 -3.31
C SER A 39 -15.97 -1.99 -4.78
N ARG A 40 -15.49 -1.15 -5.70
CA ARG A 40 -15.72 -1.32 -7.15
C ARG A 40 -15.14 -2.62 -7.69
N ILE A 41 -13.99 -3.04 -7.16
CA ILE A 41 -13.34 -4.29 -7.57
C ILE A 41 -13.86 -5.53 -6.82
N GLY A 42 -14.89 -5.37 -6.00
CA GLY A 42 -15.55 -6.48 -5.31
C GLY A 42 -14.91 -6.90 -3.99
N ILE A 43 -14.05 -6.08 -3.37
CA ILE A 43 -13.55 -6.39 -2.02
C ILE A 43 -14.66 -6.20 -1.00
N GLU A 44 -14.99 -7.28 -0.29
CA GLU A 44 -16.07 -7.31 0.70
C GLU A 44 -15.59 -7.08 2.13
N ARG A 45 -14.32 -7.34 2.46
CA ARG A 45 -13.75 -7.11 3.80
C ARG A 45 -12.52 -6.21 3.72
N VAL A 46 -12.51 -5.15 4.53
CA VAL A 46 -11.38 -4.21 4.61
C VAL A 46 -10.96 -4.00 6.06
N VAL A 47 -9.74 -4.41 6.38
CA VAL A 47 -9.08 -4.05 7.65
C VAL A 47 -8.34 -2.73 7.50
N ILE A 48 -8.51 -1.81 8.45
CA ILE A 48 -7.90 -0.48 8.45
C ILE A 48 -7.16 -0.28 9.76
N ASN A 49 -5.85 -0.01 9.71
CA ASN A 49 -5.12 0.30 10.94
C ASN A 49 -5.21 1.77 11.32
N VAL A 50 -5.30 2.04 12.62
CA VAL A 50 -5.44 3.39 13.17
C VAL A 50 -4.46 3.64 14.30
N HIS A 51 -3.88 4.84 14.37
CA HIS A 51 -2.97 5.24 15.45
C HIS A 51 -3.20 6.71 15.81
N HIS A 52 -2.62 7.62 15.03
CA HIS A 52 -2.76 9.06 15.26
C HIS A 52 -4.16 9.53 14.81
N TYR A 53 -4.86 10.26 15.68
CA TYR A 53 -6.27 10.65 15.47
C TYR A 53 -7.21 9.49 15.14
N ALA A 54 -6.98 8.31 15.73
CA ALA A 54 -7.79 7.11 15.49
C ALA A 54 -9.30 7.35 15.59
N GLU A 55 -9.76 8.11 16.60
CA GLU A 55 -11.17 8.45 16.79
C GLU A 55 -11.80 9.20 15.59
N GLN A 56 -11.02 10.01 14.87
CA GLN A 56 -11.53 10.69 13.68
C GLN A 56 -11.75 9.70 12.53
N ILE A 57 -10.84 8.73 12.36
CA ILE A 57 -10.99 7.66 11.35
C ILE A 57 -12.19 6.78 11.71
N ILE A 58 -12.28 6.34 12.97
CA ILE A 58 -13.40 5.52 13.47
C ILE A 58 -14.74 6.23 13.25
N LYS A 59 -14.81 7.54 13.57
CA LYS A 59 -16.01 8.33 13.33
C LYS A 59 -16.35 8.42 11.84
N PHE A 60 -15.36 8.74 11.00
CA PHE A 60 -15.56 8.78 9.55
C PHE A 60 -16.12 7.46 9.00
N LEU A 61 -15.57 6.32 9.44
CA LEU A 61 -16.00 5.00 9.00
C LEU A 61 -17.39 4.59 9.50
N LYS A 62 -17.80 5.05 10.68
CA LYS A 62 -19.18 4.85 11.18
C LYS A 62 -20.22 5.54 10.30
N ASP A 63 -19.87 6.71 9.75
CA ASP A 63 -20.74 7.50 8.87
C ASP A 63 -20.58 7.11 7.38
N TYR A 64 -19.61 6.25 7.05
CA TYR A 64 -19.33 5.85 5.67
C TYR A 64 -20.39 4.86 5.16
N PRO A 65 -21.01 5.11 3.99
CA PRO A 65 -22.00 4.20 3.41
C PRO A 65 -21.31 2.97 2.79
N ALA A 66 -20.89 2.03 3.63
CA ALA A 66 -20.10 0.87 3.23
C ALA A 66 -20.85 -0.15 2.35
N GLY A 67 -22.18 -0.09 2.28
CA GLY A 67 -22.98 -1.08 1.57
C GLY A 67 -22.78 -2.47 2.18
N ASN A 68 -22.30 -3.43 1.38
CA ASN A 68 -21.98 -4.79 1.82
C ASN A 68 -20.54 -4.95 2.33
N MET A 69 -19.71 -3.91 2.25
CA MET A 69 -18.33 -3.98 2.70
C MET A 69 -18.25 -4.00 4.23
N GLU A 70 -17.69 -5.07 4.78
CA GLU A 70 -17.30 -5.18 6.17
C GLU A 70 -16.01 -4.38 6.42
N ILE A 71 -16.05 -3.43 7.36
CA ILE A 71 -14.89 -2.62 7.73
C ILE A 71 -14.47 -2.95 9.16
N LEU A 72 -13.24 -3.47 9.31
CA LEU A 72 -12.64 -3.85 10.58
C LEU A 72 -11.50 -2.89 10.95
N ILE A 73 -11.30 -2.67 12.24
CA ILE A 73 -10.28 -1.75 12.75
C ILE A 73 -9.17 -2.54 13.45
N SER A 74 -7.93 -2.34 13.00
CA SER A 74 -6.72 -2.74 13.73
C SER A 74 -6.20 -1.54 14.52
N ASP A 75 -6.26 -1.60 15.84
CA ASP A 75 -5.95 -0.47 16.71
C ASP A 75 -4.48 -0.49 17.16
N GLU A 76 -3.74 0.55 16.77
CA GLU A 76 -2.34 0.76 17.10
C GLU A 76 -2.14 1.99 18.00
N ARG A 77 -3.18 2.53 18.67
CA ARG A 77 -3.09 3.77 19.48
C ARG A 77 -1.95 3.77 20.49
N GLU A 78 -1.70 2.62 21.14
CA GLU A 78 -0.66 2.47 22.15
C GLU A 78 0.76 2.51 21.56
N LEU A 79 0.95 1.93 20.36
CA LEU A 79 2.26 1.86 19.71
C LEU A 79 2.08 1.79 18.19
N LEU A 80 2.69 2.73 17.46
CA LEU A 80 2.76 2.65 16.00
C LEU A 80 3.70 1.51 15.58
N LEU A 81 3.16 0.52 14.87
CA LEU A 81 3.86 -0.75 14.61
C LEU A 81 4.60 -0.80 13.26
N ASP A 82 4.59 0.30 12.50
CA ASP A 82 5.07 0.32 11.11
C ASP A 82 4.29 -0.71 10.24
N THR A 83 4.68 -0.89 8.99
CA THR A 83 3.96 -1.71 8.00
C THR A 83 3.96 -3.19 8.34
N GLY A 84 5.09 -3.76 8.78
CA GLY A 84 5.17 -5.18 9.09
C GLY A 84 4.51 -5.53 10.41
N GLY A 85 4.80 -4.76 11.46
CA GLY A 85 4.17 -4.95 12.76
C GLY A 85 2.66 -4.70 12.74
N GLY A 86 2.20 -3.68 12.00
CA GLY A 86 0.77 -3.38 11.88
C GLY A 86 -0.01 -4.46 11.13
N LEU A 87 0.61 -5.06 10.12
CA LEU A 87 0.05 -6.20 9.40
C LEU A 87 -0.09 -7.43 10.33
N LEU A 88 0.96 -7.77 11.08
CA LEU A 88 0.91 -8.90 12.02
C LEU A 88 -0.08 -8.66 13.17
N ASN A 89 -0.21 -7.43 13.66
CA ASN A 89 -1.21 -7.07 14.67
C ASN A 89 -2.65 -7.24 14.17
N ALA A 90 -2.86 -7.11 12.86
CA ALA A 90 -4.15 -7.29 12.21
C ALA A 90 -4.46 -8.76 11.84
N GLN A 91 -3.55 -9.71 12.09
CA GLN A 91 -3.63 -11.09 11.59
C GLN A 91 -5.01 -11.73 11.80
N MET A 92 -5.53 -11.69 13.03
CA MET A 92 -6.82 -12.28 13.40
C MET A 92 -8.06 -11.62 12.75
N LEU A 93 -7.89 -10.53 12.01
CA LEU A 93 -8.96 -9.82 11.29
C LEU A 93 -9.03 -10.21 9.81
N PHE A 94 -8.06 -10.97 9.30
CA PHE A 94 -8.06 -11.46 7.94
C PHE A 94 -8.77 -12.81 7.84
N ASP A 95 -9.14 -13.17 6.62
CA ASP A 95 -9.52 -14.55 6.30
C ASP A 95 -8.24 -15.35 6.02
N GLU A 96 -8.10 -16.52 6.62
CA GLU A 96 -6.90 -17.35 6.48
C GLU A 96 -6.85 -18.07 5.13
N GLU A 97 -8.00 -18.18 4.44
CA GLU A 97 -8.13 -18.88 3.16
C GLU A 97 -7.96 -17.96 1.94
N GLU A 98 -7.81 -16.65 2.14
CA GLU A 98 -7.79 -15.65 1.07
C GLU A 98 -6.52 -14.80 1.07
N PRO A 99 -6.01 -14.39 -0.10
CA PRO A 99 -4.89 -13.47 -0.19
C PRO A 99 -5.25 -12.07 0.33
N ILE A 100 -4.27 -11.39 0.91
CA ILE A 100 -4.46 -10.08 1.52
C ILE A 100 -3.94 -9.00 0.56
N LEU A 101 -4.85 -8.21 -0.01
CA LEU A 101 -4.49 -6.98 -0.72
C LEU A 101 -4.13 -5.87 0.29
N ILE A 102 -2.90 -5.38 0.22
CA ILE A 102 -2.41 -4.24 1.02
C ILE A 102 -2.37 -2.98 0.19
N TYR A 103 -2.95 -1.91 0.73
CA TYR A 103 -3.09 -0.62 0.07
C TYR A 103 -2.63 0.52 0.99
N ASN A 104 -1.58 1.25 0.60
CA ASN A 104 -1.18 2.46 1.30
C ASN A 104 -2.21 3.59 1.06
N VAL A 105 -2.79 4.15 2.13
CA VAL A 105 -3.87 5.15 2.00
C VAL A 105 -3.47 6.39 1.19
N ASP A 106 -2.18 6.72 1.15
CA ASP A 106 -1.66 7.88 0.45
C ASP A 106 -1.34 7.64 -1.03
N VAL A 107 -1.68 6.46 -1.54
CA VAL A 107 -1.55 6.12 -2.96
C VAL A 107 -2.83 6.46 -3.71
N LEU A 108 -2.72 7.38 -4.67
CA LEU A 108 -3.75 7.63 -5.67
C LEU A 108 -3.31 7.03 -7.00
N THR A 109 -4.12 6.15 -7.58
CA THR A 109 -3.79 5.53 -8.87
C THR A 109 -5.03 5.12 -9.66
N ASN A 110 -4.90 5.04 -10.98
CA ASN A 110 -5.89 4.42 -11.86
C ASN A 110 -5.45 3.03 -12.37
N ALA A 111 -4.42 2.43 -11.76
CA ALA A 111 -3.98 1.08 -12.08
C ALA A 111 -5.11 0.05 -11.94
N PRO A 112 -5.13 -0.99 -12.80
CA PRO A 112 -6.12 -2.06 -12.75
C PRO A 112 -5.72 -3.09 -11.67
N ILE A 113 -6.13 -2.86 -10.43
CA ILE A 113 -5.75 -3.71 -9.28
C ILE A 113 -6.28 -5.14 -9.44
N GLU A 114 -7.39 -5.32 -10.14
CA GLU A 114 -7.95 -6.61 -10.54
C GLU A 114 -6.91 -7.46 -11.31
N LYS A 115 -6.10 -6.82 -12.16
CA LYS A 115 -5.03 -7.48 -12.90
C LYS A 115 -3.84 -7.87 -12.03
N LEU A 116 -3.57 -7.11 -10.98
CA LEU A 116 -2.59 -7.51 -9.96
C LEU A 116 -3.08 -8.74 -9.19
N ILE A 117 -4.37 -8.82 -8.88
CA ILE A 117 -4.99 -9.98 -8.21
C ILE A 117 -4.90 -11.21 -9.13
N GLU A 118 -5.32 -11.08 -10.39
CA GLU A 118 -5.19 -12.15 -11.39
C GLU A 118 -3.74 -12.62 -11.51
N TYR A 119 -2.79 -11.69 -11.66
CA TYR A 119 -1.36 -11.99 -11.74
C TYR A 119 -0.84 -12.75 -10.51
N HIS A 120 -1.27 -12.35 -9.31
CA HIS A 120 -0.86 -13.00 -8.07
C HIS A 120 -1.28 -14.47 -8.03
N VAL A 121 -2.56 -14.73 -8.33
CA VAL A 121 -3.15 -16.07 -8.33
C VAL A 121 -2.58 -16.95 -9.45
N GLU A 122 -2.47 -16.43 -10.67
CA GLU A 122 -1.99 -17.20 -11.84
C GLU A 122 -0.54 -17.66 -11.70
N ASN A 123 0.28 -16.94 -10.92
CA ASN A 123 1.71 -17.23 -10.76
C ASN A 123 2.05 -17.93 -9.43
N ASP A 124 1.06 -18.23 -8.58
CA ASP A 124 1.27 -18.85 -7.26
C ASP A 124 2.33 -18.10 -6.44
N ASN A 125 2.20 -16.77 -6.43
CA ASN A 125 3.18 -15.89 -5.80
C ASN A 125 2.89 -15.78 -4.30
N LEU A 126 3.92 -15.92 -3.45
CA LEU A 126 3.77 -15.63 -2.02
C LEU A 126 3.53 -14.12 -1.80
N VAL A 127 4.17 -13.28 -2.62
CA VAL A 127 4.01 -11.82 -2.61
C VAL A 127 4.03 -11.29 -4.04
N SER A 128 3.09 -10.40 -4.38
CA SER A 128 3.09 -9.65 -5.65
C SER A 128 3.08 -8.14 -5.40
N MET A 129 4.14 -7.46 -5.83
CA MET A 129 4.37 -6.03 -5.55
C MET A 129 4.10 -5.18 -6.80
N MET A 130 3.19 -4.21 -6.72
CA MET A 130 3.01 -3.24 -7.79
C MET A 130 4.23 -2.33 -7.89
N ILE A 131 4.87 -2.32 -9.05
CA ILE A 131 6.14 -1.61 -9.28
C ILE A 131 6.10 -0.80 -10.58
N GLN A 132 7.01 0.17 -10.71
CA GLN A 132 7.16 0.98 -11.92
C GLN A 132 8.56 1.55 -12.07
N LYS A 133 9.03 1.72 -13.31
CA LYS A 133 10.24 2.49 -13.62
C LYS A 133 9.96 3.98 -13.41
N ARG A 134 10.51 4.53 -12.32
CA ARG A 134 10.36 5.94 -11.93
C ARG A 134 11.45 6.35 -10.95
N ASP A 135 11.64 7.65 -10.77
CA ASP A 135 12.47 8.14 -9.67
C ASP A 135 11.83 7.80 -8.32
N ALA A 136 12.66 7.28 -7.40
CA ALA A 136 12.22 6.88 -6.08
C ALA A 136 13.32 7.15 -5.03
N SER A 137 12.91 7.39 -3.78
CA SER A 137 13.85 7.50 -2.66
C SER A 137 14.45 6.15 -2.25
N ARG A 138 13.83 5.05 -2.68
CA ARG A 138 14.35 3.68 -2.58
C ARG A 138 13.93 2.93 -3.83
N PHE A 139 14.86 2.17 -4.38
CA PHE A 139 14.59 1.23 -5.46
C PHE A 139 14.57 -0.18 -4.90
N LEU A 140 13.60 -0.98 -5.33
CA LEU A 140 13.67 -2.43 -5.23
C LEU A 140 14.35 -2.98 -6.48
N HIS A 141 15.14 -4.03 -6.32
CA HIS A 141 15.87 -4.68 -7.39
C HIS A 141 15.17 -5.99 -7.73
N PHE A 142 15.01 -6.24 -9.02
CA PHE A 142 14.36 -7.44 -9.53
C PHE A 142 15.22 -8.10 -10.60
N ASP A 143 15.23 -9.43 -10.66
CA ASP A 143 15.85 -10.16 -11.77
C ASP A 143 14.99 -10.16 -13.04
N ASP A 144 15.40 -10.91 -14.06
CA ASP A 144 14.70 -11.03 -15.35
C ASP A 144 13.33 -11.72 -15.25
N THR A 145 13.06 -12.43 -14.16
CA THR A 145 11.76 -13.04 -13.84
C THR A 145 10.93 -12.22 -12.87
N LEU A 146 11.33 -10.96 -12.64
CA LEU A 146 10.77 -10.05 -11.65
C LEU A 146 10.82 -10.61 -10.21
N GLN A 147 11.79 -11.47 -9.86
CA GLN A 147 12.02 -11.89 -8.47
C GLN A 147 12.74 -10.79 -7.69
N LEU A 148 12.22 -10.45 -6.51
CA LEU A 148 12.84 -9.48 -5.61
C LEU A 148 14.23 -9.99 -5.16
N SER A 149 15.27 -9.23 -5.48
CA SER A 149 16.67 -9.61 -5.23
C SER A 149 17.44 -8.62 -4.36
N GLY A 150 16.88 -7.45 -4.08
CA GLY A 150 17.55 -6.43 -3.29
C GLY A 150 16.81 -5.10 -3.21
N TRP A 151 17.46 -4.12 -2.60
CA TRP A 151 17.03 -2.72 -2.64
C TRP A 151 18.23 -1.78 -2.53
N SER A 152 18.04 -0.53 -2.94
CA SER A 152 19.05 0.53 -2.78
C SER A 152 18.45 1.89 -2.51
N ASN A 153 19.16 2.70 -1.74
CA ASN A 153 18.90 4.12 -1.53
C ASN A 153 19.83 4.96 -2.42
N PRO A 154 19.34 5.62 -3.48
CA PRO A 154 20.19 6.41 -4.36
C PRO A 154 20.80 7.64 -3.69
N LYS A 155 20.21 8.14 -2.59
CA LYS A 155 20.71 9.33 -1.88
C LYS A 155 21.85 9.00 -0.93
N THR A 156 21.79 7.85 -0.25
CA THR A 156 22.80 7.45 0.74
C THR A 156 23.83 6.47 0.20
N GLY A 157 23.54 5.81 -0.93
CA GLY A 157 24.34 4.72 -1.47
C GLY A 157 24.14 3.38 -0.74
N GLU A 158 23.25 3.33 0.26
CA GLU A 158 22.92 2.10 0.97
C GLU A 158 22.29 1.08 0.02
N THR A 159 22.65 -0.19 0.18
CA THR A 159 22.15 -1.30 -0.63
C THR A 159 22.02 -2.55 0.22
N THR A 160 21.09 -3.42 -0.14
CA THR A 160 20.97 -4.78 0.39
C THR A 160 20.67 -5.72 -0.77
N THR A 161 21.28 -6.89 -0.74
CA THR A 161 21.04 -7.97 -1.70
C THR A 161 20.48 -9.15 -0.92
N SER A 162 19.31 -9.66 -1.31
CA SER A 162 18.74 -10.90 -0.77
C SER A 162 19.15 -12.11 -1.59
N ILE A 163 19.14 -11.99 -2.92
CA ILE A 163 19.50 -13.06 -3.87
C ILE A 163 20.60 -12.52 -4.78
N THR A 164 21.67 -13.28 -4.95
CA THR A 164 22.72 -12.93 -5.92
C THR A 164 22.31 -13.39 -7.32
N VAL A 165 22.07 -12.43 -8.21
CA VAL A 165 21.71 -12.67 -9.61
C VAL A 165 22.68 -11.93 -10.53
N ALA A 166 22.79 -12.38 -11.78
CA ALA A 166 23.75 -11.82 -12.73
C ALA A 166 23.44 -10.37 -13.13
N GLN A 167 22.15 -10.04 -13.25
CA GLN A 167 21.65 -8.71 -13.61
C GLN A 167 20.37 -8.41 -12.84
N THR A 168 20.17 -7.13 -12.52
CA THR A 168 18.96 -6.65 -11.87
C THR A 168 18.49 -5.35 -12.52
N GLU A 169 17.18 -5.18 -12.57
CA GLU A 169 16.55 -3.90 -12.88
C GLU A 169 16.02 -3.22 -11.61
N LYS A 170 15.93 -1.88 -11.64
CA LYS A 170 15.52 -1.06 -10.50
C LYS A 170 14.14 -0.49 -10.71
N TYR A 171 13.27 -0.67 -9.73
CA TYR A 171 11.90 -0.18 -9.76
C TYR A 171 11.51 0.56 -8.48
N GLY A 172 10.62 1.53 -8.61
CA GLY A 172 9.94 2.12 -7.47
C GLY A 172 8.77 1.24 -7.03
N PHE A 173 8.67 0.99 -5.72
CA PHE A 173 7.50 0.32 -5.13
C PHE A 173 6.32 1.29 -4.99
N ASN A 174 5.13 0.88 -5.42
CA ASN A 174 3.97 1.76 -5.54
C ASN A 174 2.99 1.67 -4.37
N GLY A 175 3.35 0.99 -3.29
CA GLY A 175 2.55 0.98 -2.05
C GLY A 175 1.26 0.17 -2.15
N ILE A 176 1.11 -0.64 -3.20
CA ILE A 176 0.03 -1.61 -3.36
C ILE A 176 0.68 -2.97 -3.65
N HIS A 177 0.27 -4.00 -2.93
CA HIS A 177 0.77 -5.35 -3.10
C HIS A 177 -0.21 -6.37 -2.53
N ILE A 178 -0.03 -7.62 -2.90
CA ILE A 178 -0.80 -8.76 -2.42
C ILE A 178 0.16 -9.73 -1.76
N ILE A 179 -0.28 -10.34 -0.68
CA ILE A 179 0.43 -11.44 -0.01
C ILE A 179 -0.53 -12.59 0.21
N GLU A 180 0.01 -13.80 0.24
CA GLU A 180 -0.68 -14.93 0.84
C GLU A 180 -0.72 -14.81 2.37
N TYR A 181 -1.76 -15.36 3.00
CA TYR A 181 -1.88 -15.35 4.47
C TYR A 181 -0.67 -16.01 5.15
N GLU A 182 -0.09 -17.04 4.51
CA GLU A 182 1.12 -17.76 4.97
C GLU A 182 2.30 -16.81 5.28
N VAL A 183 2.39 -15.65 4.61
CA VAL A 183 3.41 -14.63 4.93
C VAL A 183 3.39 -14.25 6.40
N LEU A 184 2.22 -14.18 7.03
CA LEU A 184 2.07 -13.81 8.43
C LEU A 184 2.65 -14.87 9.36
N ASP A 185 2.53 -16.15 9.01
CA ASP A 185 3.05 -17.28 9.78
C ASP A 185 4.57 -17.43 9.64
N LEU A 186 5.13 -16.99 8.50
CA LEU A 186 6.57 -17.01 8.24
C LEU A 186 7.32 -15.88 8.95
N ILE A 187 6.63 -14.83 9.39
CA ILE A 187 7.25 -13.71 10.09
C ILE A 187 7.49 -14.06 11.57
N THR A 188 8.76 -14.01 11.98
CA THR A 188 9.17 -14.28 13.37
C THR A 188 9.39 -13.00 14.18
N LYS A 189 9.29 -11.83 13.54
CA LYS A 189 9.51 -10.53 14.20
C LYS A 189 8.31 -10.12 15.03
N THR A 190 8.57 -9.32 16.06
CA THR A 190 7.55 -8.78 16.97
C THR A 190 7.76 -7.28 17.17
N GLY A 191 6.69 -6.56 17.49
CA GLY A 191 6.73 -5.11 17.73
C GLY A 191 6.77 -4.30 16.43
N ALA A 192 7.43 -3.14 16.45
CA ALA A 192 7.43 -2.23 15.31
C ALA A 192 8.55 -2.59 14.31
N PHE A 193 8.19 -2.95 13.07
CA PHE A 193 9.14 -3.23 11.99
C PHE A 193 8.55 -2.99 10.59
N PRO A 194 9.36 -2.60 9.60
CA PRO A 194 8.92 -2.45 8.22
C PRO A 194 8.80 -3.83 7.54
N ILE A 195 7.85 -3.96 6.61
CA ILE A 195 7.57 -5.26 5.95
C ILE A 195 8.57 -5.61 4.83
N VAL A 196 9.13 -4.62 4.13
CA VAL A 196 9.98 -4.85 2.95
C VAL A 196 11.24 -5.68 3.26
N PRO A 197 11.94 -5.47 4.40
CA PRO A 197 13.02 -6.38 4.82
C PRO A 197 12.57 -7.84 4.99
N GLU A 198 11.34 -8.10 5.42
CA GLU A 198 10.82 -9.47 5.52
C GLU A 198 10.61 -10.06 4.13
N TYR A 199 10.07 -9.28 3.18
CA TYR A 199 9.93 -9.74 1.79
C TYR A 199 11.28 -10.07 1.15
N LEU A 200 12.34 -9.33 1.49
CA LEU A 200 13.70 -9.64 1.03
C LEU A 200 14.23 -10.95 1.64
N GLU A 201 13.92 -11.24 2.90
CA GLU A 201 14.31 -12.51 3.51
C GLU A 201 13.51 -13.68 2.91
N LEU A 202 12.19 -13.52 2.75
CA LEU A 202 11.31 -14.51 2.13
C LEU A 202 11.67 -14.76 0.66
N SER A 203 12.13 -13.74 -0.08
CA SER A 203 12.46 -13.91 -1.49
C SER A 203 13.58 -14.92 -1.74
N LYS A 204 14.37 -15.26 -0.72
CA LYS A 204 15.42 -16.29 -0.79
C LYS A 204 14.87 -17.71 -0.98
N ALA A 205 13.63 -17.94 -0.55
CA ALA A 205 13.00 -19.27 -0.56
C ALA A 205 11.65 -19.29 -1.29
N PHE A 206 11.02 -18.14 -1.49
CA PHE A 206 9.65 -18.03 -1.99
C PHE A 206 9.51 -17.05 -3.16
N PRO A 207 8.49 -17.20 -4.02
CA PRO A 207 8.21 -16.25 -5.09
C PRO A 207 7.70 -14.91 -4.52
N VAL A 208 8.60 -13.92 -4.51
CA VAL A 208 8.30 -12.54 -4.14
C VAL A 208 8.51 -11.72 -5.39
N LYS A 209 7.43 -11.47 -6.11
CA LYS A 209 7.46 -10.97 -7.48
C LYS A 209 7.05 -9.51 -7.60
N GLY A 210 7.68 -8.82 -8.55
CA GLY A 210 7.21 -7.54 -9.06
C GLY A 210 6.13 -7.73 -10.12
N TRP A 211 5.18 -6.81 -10.18
CA TRP A 211 4.20 -6.66 -11.26
C TRP A 211 4.32 -5.26 -11.86
N ASP A 212 4.84 -5.18 -13.09
CA ASP A 212 5.04 -3.94 -13.86
C ASP A 212 4.21 -3.88 -15.15
N ASP A 213 3.39 -4.91 -15.44
CA ASP A 213 2.50 -4.94 -16.60
C ASP A 213 1.23 -4.10 -16.37
N TRP A 214 1.43 -2.81 -16.19
CA TRP A 214 0.36 -1.83 -16.11
C TRP A 214 0.84 -0.47 -16.60
N SER A 215 -0.11 0.31 -17.09
CA SER A 215 0.12 1.70 -17.46
C SER A 215 -0.97 2.56 -16.85
N GLY A 216 -0.59 3.76 -16.44
CA GLY A 216 -1.50 4.65 -15.76
C GLY A 216 -0.77 5.67 -14.91
N GLU A 217 -1.57 6.37 -14.13
CA GLU A 217 -1.15 7.42 -13.23
C GLU A 217 -1.02 6.85 -11.82
N TRP A 218 0.04 7.26 -11.14
CA TRP A 218 0.29 6.91 -9.75
C TRP A 218 0.91 8.09 -9.03
N PHE A 219 0.41 8.36 -7.83
CA PHE A 219 0.89 9.43 -6.97
C PHE A 219 1.01 8.94 -5.54
N ASP A 220 2.14 9.24 -4.88
CA ASP A 220 2.27 9.16 -3.42
C ASP A 220 2.06 10.54 -2.80
N ILE A 221 0.98 10.71 -2.03
CA ILE A 221 0.61 12.01 -1.49
C ILE A 221 1.30 12.23 -0.15
N GLY A 222 2.63 12.35 -0.20
CA GLY A 222 3.52 12.41 0.96
C GLY A 222 3.77 13.79 1.54
N THR A 223 3.59 14.87 0.75
CA THR A 223 3.96 16.25 1.09
C THR A 223 2.95 17.25 0.50
N PRO A 224 2.90 18.51 0.99
CA PRO A 224 2.03 19.55 0.45
C PRO A 224 2.19 19.76 -1.05
N GLU A 225 3.44 19.78 -1.56
CA GLU A 225 3.69 20.02 -2.98
C GLU A 225 3.12 18.89 -3.85
N LYS A 226 3.16 17.64 -3.36
CA LYS A 226 2.55 16.51 -4.05
C LYS A 226 1.03 16.55 -3.99
N LEU A 227 0.46 16.96 -2.86
CA LEU A 227 -0.99 17.13 -2.71
C LEU A 227 -1.52 18.20 -3.67
N GLU A 228 -0.85 19.35 -3.75
CA GLU A 228 -1.22 20.45 -4.67
C GLU A 228 -1.19 19.98 -6.13
N LYS A 229 -0.10 19.34 -6.56
CA LYS A 229 0.01 18.77 -7.92
C LYS A 229 -1.09 17.77 -8.24
N VAL A 230 -1.43 16.90 -7.29
CA VAL A 230 -2.51 15.92 -7.47
C VAL A 230 -3.86 16.63 -7.57
N ASN A 231 -4.12 17.66 -6.77
CA ASN A 231 -5.36 18.43 -6.86
C ASN A 231 -5.50 19.18 -8.20
N GLU A 232 -4.42 19.77 -8.70
CA GLU A 232 -4.38 20.36 -10.04
C GLU A 232 -4.68 19.32 -11.13
N PHE A 233 -4.03 18.16 -11.03
CA PHE A 233 -4.27 17.04 -11.93
C PHE A 233 -5.73 16.59 -11.90
N ILE A 234 -6.29 16.34 -10.71
CA ILE A 234 -7.69 15.94 -10.53
C ILE A 234 -8.66 17.00 -11.09
N ALA A 235 -8.40 18.29 -10.85
CA ALA A 235 -9.22 19.37 -11.40
C ALA A 235 -9.18 19.46 -12.93
N SER A 236 -8.12 18.97 -13.56
CA SER A 236 -7.98 18.93 -15.03
C SER A 236 -8.74 17.79 -15.70
N LEU A 237 -9.17 16.79 -14.93
CA LEU A 237 -9.80 15.58 -15.47
C LEU A 237 -11.29 15.80 -15.78
N SER A 238 -11.75 15.20 -16.88
CA SER A 238 -13.19 15.02 -17.12
C SER A 238 -13.81 14.05 -16.10
N LYS A 239 -15.14 14.12 -15.94
CA LYS A 239 -15.89 13.19 -15.07
C LYS A 239 -15.57 11.72 -15.34
N LYS A 240 -15.49 11.33 -16.62
CA LYS A 240 -15.16 9.95 -17.04
C LYS A 240 -13.73 9.54 -16.67
N GLN A 241 -12.79 10.48 -16.62
CA GLN A 241 -11.42 10.21 -16.19
C GLN A 241 -11.34 10.09 -14.66
N LEU A 242 -12.08 10.92 -13.92
CA LEU A 242 -12.17 10.84 -12.46
C LEU A 242 -12.72 9.49 -11.98
N GLU A 243 -13.71 8.95 -12.69
CA GLU A 243 -14.26 7.60 -12.43
C GLU A 243 -13.20 6.50 -12.51
N LYS A 244 -12.03 6.69 -13.14
CA LYS A 244 -10.96 5.67 -13.11
C LYS A 244 -10.18 5.66 -11.80
N PHE A 245 -10.13 6.79 -11.10
CA PHE A 245 -9.45 6.95 -9.82
C PHE A 245 -10.35 6.62 -8.64
N PHE A 246 -11.63 6.98 -8.71
CA PHE A 246 -12.60 6.90 -7.62
C PHE A 246 -13.52 5.69 -7.72
#